data_AF-A0A3N4H963-F1
#
_entry.id   AF-A0A3N4H963-F1
#
_cell.length_a   1.000
_cell.length_b   1.000
_cell.length_c   1.000
_cell.angle_alpha   90.00
_cell.angle_beta   90.00
_cell.angle_gamma   90.00
#
_symmetry.space_group_name_H-M   'P 1'
#
loop_
_entity.id
_entity.type
_entity.pdbx_description
1 polymer ?
#
loop_
_entity_poly.entity_id
_entity_poly.type
_entity_poly.pdbx_seq_one_letter_code
_entity_poly.pdbx_strand_id
1 'polypeptide(L)'
;MEKTKVDYIIAFFFLIISSKATFLYHYDAFWMLFILMSLLYGFVQKRIFLRNLYVFAGFGAGYILYMLFRNFAFNHLPPQFIISDIFFLLKFILFSYTFCVVLKENATSLFSEVVIKLAYLSLGLYAFQLVGGGDILYKIGDTFLSYTPYLPGRSATFSNFFFFTYDKLHVYRNSGFAWEPGAYGCFLVVALFFYLINNNLKIDKNAIILSIALFTTISTTAIMGFAFLVFIIYRARGGKWNYGIISLIIIFGLSFLYLPFLGDKIKETYENDVKVLDDWEAIDWDLDYYYLNGGEFPLNRFASAIFLHRHFENQLIFGVSNAYTNLKSKIYGVEISRFNLSNGIMDFITKFGYLGTIFLLFKFGQFPYKIFGRVEYSLYFIFAFLCLGFGEPIFVLPLSLIFLFLPSLNLLDFNLVNDSITAESDEEKENREL
;
A
#
# COMPACT_ATOMS: atom_id res chain seq x y z
N MET A 1 -11.53 -23.18 -7.97
CA MET A 1 -12.85 -22.56 -8.25
C MET A 1 -12.79 -21.83 -9.60
N GLU A 2 -13.80 -21.97 -10.46
CA GLU A 2 -13.83 -21.22 -11.73
C GLU A 2 -14.08 -19.72 -11.50
N LYS A 3 -13.34 -18.86 -12.23
CA LYS A 3 -13.47 -17.40 -12.14
C LYS A 3 -14.71 -16.95 -12.91
N THR A 4 -15.60 -16.20 -12.27
CA THR A 4 -16.78 -15.63 -12.91
C THR A 4 -16.58 -14.16 -13.29
N LYS A 5 -17.47 -13.60 -14.13
CA LYS A 5 -17.49 -12.15 -14.42
C LYS A 5 -17.69 -11.31 -13.14
N VAL A 6 -18.49 -11.80 -12.20
CA VAL A 6 -18.74 -11.11 -10.92
C VAL A 6 -17.46 -11.07 -10.08
N ASP A 7 -16.62 -12.11 -10.14
CA ASP A 7 -15.34 -12.14 -9.44
C ASP A 7 -14.38 -11.04 -9.94
N TYR A 8 -14.34 -10.80 -11.26
CA TYR A 8 -13.59 -9.67 -11.83
C TYR A 8 -14.15 -8.31 -11.41
N ILE A 9 -15.48 -8.17 -11.34
CA ILE A 9 -16.13 -6.93 -10.89
C ILE A 9 -15.75 -6.66 -9.43
N ILE A 10 -15.79 -7.69 -8.57
CA ILE A 10 -15.41 -7.56 -7.17
C ILE A 10 -13.94 -7.13 -7.06
N ALA A 11 -13.03 -7.78 -7.81
CA ALA A 11 -11.62 -7.41 -7.79
C ALA A 11 -11.35 -5.99 -8.32
N PHE A 12 -12.06 -5.58 -9.38
CA PHE A 12 -11.97 -4.24 -9.93
C PHE A 12 -12.40 -3.17 -8.94
N PHE A 13 -13.59 -3.27 -8.35
CA PHE A 13 -14.05 -2.28 -7.38
C PHE A 13 -13.24 -2.32 -6.08
N PHE A 14 -12.74 -3.49 -5.66
CA PHE A 14 -11.78 -3.57 -4.56
C PHE A 14 -10.56 -2.70 -4.82
N LEU A 15 -9.96 -2.81 -6.02
CA LEU A 15 -8.79 -2.02 -6.42
C LEU A 15 -9.11 -0.52 -6.49
N ILE A 16 -10.19 -0.16 -7.18
CA ILE A 16 -10.60 1.24 -7.38
C ILE A 16 -10.89 1.94 -6.05
N ILE A 17 -11.60 1.29 -5.13
CA ILE A 17 -11.86 1.84 -3.79
C ILE A 17 -10.55 1.92 -2.99
N SER A 18 -9.71 0.88 -3.03
CA SER A 18 -8.42 0.86 -2.31
C SER A 18 -7.45 1.93 -2.82
N SER A 19 -7.61 2.38 -4.06
CA SER A 19 -6.71 3.31 -4.75
C SER A 19 -6.95 4.78 -4.43
N LYS A 20 -7.89 5.13 -3.54
CA LYS A 20 -8.22 6.50 -3.09
C LYS A 20 -8.52 7.56 -4.15
N ALA A 21 -8.44 7.25 -5.44
CA ALA A 21 -8.49 8.25 -6.52
C ALA A 21 -9.91 8.65 -6.92
N THR A 22 -10.89 7.81 -6.58
CA THR A 22 -12.27 7.94 -7.06
C THR A 22 -13.20 8.39 -5.95
N PHE A 23 -14.33 9.00 -6.32
CA PHE A 23 -15.39 9.35 -5.39
C PHE A 23 -15.85 8.14 -4.56
N LEU A 24 -15.77 6.91 -5.08
CA LEU A 24 -16.15 5.70 -4.33
C LEU A 24 -15.38 5.53 -3.01
N TYR A 25 -14.12 6.00 -2.94
CA TYR A 25 -13.33 5.97 -1.71
C TYR A 25 -13.88 6.92 -0.64
N HIS A 26 -14.35 8.11 -1.04
CA HIS A 26 -14.68 9.19 -0.13
C HIS A 26 -16.06 9.05 0.54
N TYR A 27 -16.94 8.19 0.02
CA TYR A 27 -18.28 8.03 0.57
C TYR A 27 -18.47 6.64 1.18
N ASP A 28 -18.74 6.63 2.49
CA ASP A 28 -18.90 5.40 3.28
C ASP A 28 -20.03 4.50 2.78
N ALA A 29 -21.08 5.08 2.21
CA ALA A 29 -22.18 4.33 1.62
C ALA A 29 -21.71 3.37 0.51
N PHE A 30 -20.75 3.77 -0.34
CA PHE A 30 -20.22 2.89 -1.39
C PHE A 30 -19.40 1.74 -0.82
N TRP A 31 -18.61 1.99 0.23
CA TRP A 31 -17.90 0.93 0.95
C TRP A 31 -18.87 -0.10 1.51
N MET A 32 -19.86 0.35 2.28
CA MET A 32 -20.80 -0.54 2.96
C MET A 32 -21.67 -1.32 1.96
N LEU A 33 -22.15 -0.65 0.90
CA LEU A 33 -22.88 -1.29 -0.18
C LEU A 33 -22.04 -2.38 -0.85
N PHE A 34 -20.78 -2.08 -1.18
CA PHE A 34 -19.91 -3.03 -1.84
C PHE A 34 -19.56 -4.23 -0.95
N ILE A 35 -19.28 -4.01 0.35
CA ILE A 35 -19.08 -5.08 1.33
C ILE A 35 -20.31 -5.98 1.38
N LEU A 36 -21.50 -5.39 1.54
CA LEU A 36 -22.76 -6.13 1.62
C LEU A 36 -22.99 -6.96 0.36
N MET A 37 -22.89 -6.36 -0.83
CA MET A 37 -23.08 -7.06 -2.10
C MET A 37 -22.08 -8.19 -2.31
N SER A 38 -20.81 -7.98 -1.95
CA SER A 38 -19.77 -9.00 -2.05
C SER A 38 -19.99 -10.17 -1.09
N LEU A 39 -20.40 -9.89 0.16
CA LEU A 39 -20.74 -10.93 1.13
C LEU A 39 -21.99 -11.71 0.71
N LEU A 40 -23.05 -11.03 0.27
CA LEU A 40 -24.26 -11.68 -0.26
C LEU A 40 -23.93 -12.61 -1.42
N TYR A 41 -23.12 -12.14 -2.37
CA TYR A 41 -22.63 -12.98 -3.46
C TYR A 41 -21.82 -14.18 -2.93
N GLY A 42 -20.92 -13.97 -1.97
CA GLY A 42 -20.15 -15.04 -1.33
C GLY A 42 -21.02 -16.10 -0.64
N PHE A 43 -22.14 -15.71 -0.01
CA PHE A 43 -23.10 -16.63 0.58
C PHE A 43 -23.92 -17.39 -0.47
N VAL A 44 -24.43 -16.69 -1.50
CA VAL A 44 -25.18 -17.30 -2.61
C VAL A 44 -24.33 -18.34 -3.34
N GLN A 45 -23.05 -18.03 -3.55
CA GLN A 45 -22.09 -18.93 -4.18
C GLN A 45 -21.52 -20.01 -3.22
N LYS A 46 -22.02 -20.08 -1.97
CA LYS A 46 -21.55 -21.01 -0.93
C LYS A 46 -20.03 -20.98 -0.71
N ARG A 47 -19.44 -19.81 -0.86
CA ARG A 47 -18.00 -19.60 -0.66
C ARG A 47 -17.68 -19.26 0.79
N ILE A 48 -18.61 -18.63 1.51
CA ILE A 48 -18.40 -18.27 2.92
C ILE A 48 -18.91 -19.40 3.83
N PHE A 49 -18.00 -19.95 4.64
CA PHE A 49 -18.31 -20.97 5.64
C PHE A 49 -18.24 -20.41 7.05
N LEU A 50 -18.86 -21.09 8.01
CA LEU A 50 -18.87 -20.69 9.43
C LEU A 50 -17.45 -20.52 10.00
N ARG A 51 -16.50 -21.39 9.63
CA ARG A 51 -15.08 -21.26 10.00
C ARG A 51 -14.50 -19.92 9.57
N ASN A 52 -14.86 -19.42 8.38
CA ASN A 52 -14.36 -18.14 7.90
C ASN A 52 -14.88 -17.00 8.76
N LEU A 53 -16.15 -17.06 9.18
CA LEU A 53 -16.76 -16.06 10.06
C LEU A 53 -16.06 -16.05 11.42
N TYR A 54 -15.71 -17.22 11.97
CA TYR A 54 -14.93 -17.30 13.21
C TYR A 54 -13.52 -16.70 13.09
N VAL A 55 -12.88 -16.81 11.92
CA VAL A 55 -11.57 -16.15 11.68
C VAL A 55 -11.72 -14.63 11.81
N PHE A 56 -12.74 -14.04 11.17
CA PHE A 56 -12.97 -12.60 11.29
C PHE A 56 -13.41 -12.19 12.69
N ALA A 57 -14.32 -12.95 13.31
CA ALA A 57 -14.80 -12.67 14.66
C ALA A 57 -13.67 -12.74 15.70
N GLY A 58 -12.81 -13.75 15.61
CA GLY A 58 -11.64 -13.88 16.49
C GLY A 58 -10.64 -12.75 16.30
N PHE A 59 -10.35 -12.37 15.05
CA PHE A 59 -9.52 -11.20 14.76
C PHE A 59 -10.15 -9.90 15.30
N GLY A 60 -11.43 -9.67 15.02
CA GLY A 60 -12.17 -8.48 15.43
C GLY A 60 -12.25 -8.35 16.95
N ALA A 61 -12.51 -9.47 17.67
CA ALA A 61 -12.49 -9.49 19.13
C ALA A 61 -11.10 -9.13 19.68
N GLY A 62 -10.03 -9.70 19.12
CA GLY A 62 -8.66 -9.35 19.50
C GLY A 62 -8.34 -7.87 19.24
N TYR A 63 -8.74 -7.34 18.08
CA TYR A 63 -8.57 -5.93 17.73
C TYR A 63 -9.34 -5.00 18.67
N ILE A 64 -10.58 -5.34 19.01
CA ILE A 64 -11.41 -4.57 19.94
C ILE A 64 -10.79 -4.58 21.35
N LEU A 65 -10.38 -5.75 21.86
CA LEU A 65 -9.71 -5.85 23.15
C LEU A 65 -8.42 -5.01 23.19
N TYR A 66 -7.62 -5.09 22.13
CA TYR A 66 -6.40 -4.30 21.98
C TYR A 66 -6.70 -2.79 21.99
N MET A 67 -7.69 -2.34 21.21
CA MET A 67 -8.12 -0.95 21.15
C MET A 67 -8.62 -0.45 22.51
N LEU A 68 -9.46 -1.23 23.20
CA LEU A 68 -10.01 -0.87 24.52
C LEU A 68 -8.90 -0.78 25.56
N PHE A 69 -7.98 -1.75 25.59
CA PHE A 69 -6.80 -1.72 26.44
C PHE A 69 -5.96 -0.46 26.19
N ARG A 70 -5.56 -0.23 24.92
CA ARG A 70 -4.81 0.95 24.51
C ARG A 70 -5.52 2.26 24.91
N ASN A 71 -6.84 2.34 24.68
CA ASN A 71 -7.58 3.58 24.91
C ASN A 71 -7.81 3.89 26.38
N PHE A 72 -8.15 2.88 27.20
CA PHE A 72 -8.52 3.09 28.59
C PHE A 72 -7.37 2.91 29.58
N ALA A 73 -6.45 1.97 29.32
CA ALA A 73 -5.35 1.68 30.24
C ALA A 73 -4.07 2.48 29.92
N PHE A 74 -3.93 3.01 28.70
CA PHE A 74 -2.68 3.62 28.25
C PHE A 74 -2.83 5.09 27.82
N ASN A 75 -3.72 5.39 26.87
CA ASN A 75 -3.81 6.74 26.30
C ASN A 75 -4.87 7.65 26.93
N HIS A 76 -5.86 7.08 27.61
CA HIS A 76 -7.00 7.80 28.19
C HIS A 76 -7.72 8.73 27.19
N LEU A 77 -7.92 8.29 25.94
CA LEU A 77 -8.55 9.16 24.93
C LEU A 77 -10.08 9.17 25.06
N PRO A 78 -10.73 10.27 24.65
CA PRO A 78 -12.18 10.35 24.56
C PRO A 78 -12.86 9.28 23.68
N PRO A 79 -14.17 9.00 23.88
CA PRO A 79 -14.89 7.94 23.16
C PRO A 79 -14.89 8.05 21.63
N GLN A 80 -14.79 9.25 21.05
CA GLN A 80 -14.77 9.42 19.59
C GLN A 80 -13.60 8.71 18.90
N PHE A 81 -12.47 8.52 19.61
CA PHE A 81 -11.32 7.79 19.07
C PHE A 81 -11.62 6.30 18.95
N ILE A 82 -12.34 5.72 19.92
CA ILE A 82 -12.85 4.34 19.83
C ILE A 82 -13.78 4.18 18.63
N ILE A 83 -14.67 5.13 18.39
CA ILE A 83 -15.57 5.11 17.23
C ILE A 83 -14.77 5.09 15.92
N SER A 84 -13.72 5.92 15.82
CA SER A 84 -12.84 5.92 14.64
C SER A 84 -12.16 4.56 14.41
N ASP A 85 -11.74 3.88 15.46
CA ASP A 85 -11.06 2.59 15.36
C ASP A 85 -12.02 1.44 15.05
N ILE A 86 -13.25 1.47 15.59
CA ILE A 86 -14.34 0.56 15.18
C ILE A 86 -14.68 0.79 13.71
N PHE A 87 -14.75 2.05 13.29
CA PHE A 87 -15.00 2.40 11.90
C PHE A 87 -13.89 1.87 10.99
N PHE A 88 -12.63 1.95 11.41
CA PHE A 88 -11.51 1.33 10.67
C PHE A 88 -11.66 -0.19 10.53
N LEU A 89 -12.08 -0.89 11.60
CA LEU A 89 -12.35 -2.32 11.57
C LEU A 89 -13.47 -2.68 10.58
N LEU A 90 -14.58 -1.96 10.62
CA LEU A 90 -15.76 -2.25 9.79
C LEU A 90 -15.62 -1.76 8.35
N LYS A 91 -14.81 -0.73 8.10
CA LYS A 91 -14.58 -0.19 6.75
C LYS A 91 -13.38 -0.86 6.08
N PHE A 92 -12.17 -0.72 6.61
CA PHE A 92 -10.95 -1.13 5.91
C PHE A 92 -10.63 -2.61 6.10
N ILE A 93 -10.69 -3.10 7.34
CA ILE A 93 -10.34 -4.49 7.65
C ILE A 93 -11.42 -5.45 7.13
N LEU A 94 -12.70 -5.17 7.37
CA LEU A 94 -13.80 -6.00 6.85
C LEU A 94 -13.85 -6.03 5.32
N PHE A 95 -13.56 -4.91 4.64
CA PHE A 95 -13.48 -4.86 3.18
C PHE A 95 -12.36 -5.78 2.66
N SER A 96 -11.19 -5.73 3.29
CA SER A 96 -10.05 -6.59 2.96
C SER A 96 -10.34 -8.08 3.22
N TYR A 97 -10.97 -8.38 4.35
CA TYR A 97 -11.44 -9.73 4.68
C TYR A 97 -12.45 -10.24 3.64
N THR A 98 -13.42 -9.39 3.27
CA THR A 98 -14.47 -9.72 2.30
C THR A 98 -13.87 -10.08 0.94
N PHE A 99 -12.90 -9.30 0.47
CA PHE A 99 -12.15 -9.62 -0.75
C PHE A 99 -11.51 -11.02 -0.67
N CYS A 100 -10.79 -11.32 0.41
CA CYS A 100 -10.12 -12.61 0.59
C CYS A 100 -11.10 -13.79 0.71
N VAL A 101 -12.17 -13.65 1.48
CA VAL A 101 -13.10 -14.77 1.77
C VAL A 101 -14.01 -15.09 0.58
N VAL A 102 -14.39 -14.09 -0.20
CA VAL A 102 -15.29 -14.25 -1.35
C VAL A 102 -14.56 -14.79 -2.58
N LEU A 103 -13.34 -14.32 -2.82
CA LEU A 103 -12.54 -14.73 -3.99
C LEU A 103 -11.63 -15.94 -3.71
N LYS A 104 -11.37 -16.25 -2.45
CA LYS A 104 -10.59 -17.41 -2.00
C LYS A 104 -9.27 -17.59 -2.76
N GLU A 105 -9.04 -18.77 -3.33
CA GLU A 105 -7.83 -19.13 -4.06
C GLU A 105 -7.62 -18.26 -5.32
N ASN A 106 -8.69 -17.68 -5.85
CA ASN A 106 -8.60 -16.77 -6.97
C ASN A 106 -8.23 -15.33 -6.56
N ALA A 107 -8.16 -14.99 -5.27
CA ALA A 107 -7.96 -13.61 -4.81
C ALA A 107 -6.67 -12.98 -5.36
N THR A 108 -5.54 -13.67 -5.24
CA THR A 108 -4.23 -13.16 -5.71
C THR A 108 -4.17 -13.09 -7.23
N SER A 109 -4.72 -14.09 -7.92
CA SER A 109 -4.72 -14.17 -9.37
C SER A 109 -5.66 -13.14 -10.01
N LEU A 110 -6.87 -12.94 -9.47
CA LEU A 110 -7.80 -11.90 -9.93
C LEU A 110 -7.26 -10.50 -9.65
N PHE A 111 -6.62 -10.30 -8.49
CA PHE A 111 -5.95 -9.05 -8.17
C PHE A 111 -4.91 -8.69 -9.26
N SER A 112 -3.98 -9.61 -9.55
CA SER A 112 -2.92 -9.34 -10.53
C SER A 112 -3.47 -9.21 -11.95
N GLU A 113 -4.42 -10.03 -12.36
CA GLU A 113 -5.04 -9.94 -13.69
C GLU A 113 -5.76 -8.61 -13.94
N VAL A 114 -6.50 -8.10 -12.95
CA VAL A 114 -7.17 -6.81 -13.09
C VAL A 114 -6.15 -5.67 -13.13
N VAL A 115 -5.13 -5.71 -12.27
CA VAL A 115 -4.05 -4.70 -12.32
C VAL A 115 -3.29 -4.74 -13.64
N ILE A 116 -3.03 -5.91 -14.23
CA ILE A 116 -2.42 -6.03 -15.56
C ILE A 116 -3.26 -5.32 -16.63
N LYS A 117 -4.58 -5.56 -16.65
CA LYS A 117 -5.50 -4.90 -17.60
C LYS A 117 -5.49 -3.38 -17.42
N LEU A 118 -5.50 -2.91 -16.17
CA LEU A 118 -5.38 -1.50 -15.84
C LEU A 118 -4.02 -0.92 -16.22
N ALA A 119 -2.94 -1.69 -16.10
CA ALA A 119 -1.59 -1.28 -16.49
C ALA A 119 -1.46 -1.10 -18.01
N TYR A 120 -2.03 -2.01 -18.82
CA TYR A 120 -2.08 -1.82 -20.27
C TYR A 120 -2.79 -0.51 -20.66
N LEU A 121 -3.94 -0.24 -20.04
CA LEU A 121 -4.70 0.99 -20.31
C LEU A 121 -3.93 2.23 -19.84
N SER A 122 -3.37 2.18 -18.63
CA SER A 122 -2.57 3.25 -18.03
C SER A 122 -1.34 3.57 -18.88
N LEU A 123 -0.64 2.58 -19.43
CA LEU A 123 0.52 2.82 -20.31
C LEU A 123 0.13 3.55 -21.60
N GLY A 124 -1.00 3.21 -22.21
CA GLY A 124 -1.51 3.92 -23.39
C GLY A 124 -1.85 5.37 -23.09
N LEU A 125 -2.57 5.62 -21.99
CA LEU A 125 -2.93 6.98 -21.54
C LEU A 125 -1.71 7.79 -21.10
N TYR A 126 -0.74 7.16 -20.46
CA TYR A 126 0.53 7.80 -20.09
C TYR A 126 1.38 8.15 -21.31
N ALA A 127 1.43 7.30 -22.34
CA ALA A 127 2.10 7.65 -23.60
C ALA A 127 1.43 8.87 -24.25
N PHE A 128 0.10 8.95 -24.23
CA PHE A 128 -0.65 10.11 -24.71
C PHE A 128 -0.37 11.37 -23.87
N GLN A 129 -0.27 11.23 -22.54
CA GLN A 129 0.13 12.29 -21.62
C GLN A 129 1.51 12.88 -21.99
N LEU A 130 2.50 12.02 -22.27
CA LEU A 130 3.87 12.44 -22.58
C LEU A 130 4.00 13.20 -23.90
N VAL A 131 3.16 12.92 -24.90
CA VAL A 131 3.17 13.62 -26.20
C VAL A 131 2.34 14.91 -26.21
N GLY A 132 1.99 15.42 -25.04
CA GLY A 132 1.24 16.68 -24.89
C GLY A 132 -0.27 16.52 -24.69
N GLY A 133 -0.78 15.29 -24.56
CA GLY A 133 -2.20 15.01 -24.34
C GLY A 133 -2.70 15.28 -22.91
N GLY A 134 -1.84 15.73 -21.98
CA GLY A 134 -2.16 15.92 -20.57
C GLY A 134 -3.37 16.82 -20.30
N ASP A 135 -3.48 17.96 -20.97
CA ASP A 135 -4.63 18.87 -20.79
C ASP A 135 -5.96 18.26 -21.25
N ILE A 136 -5.93 17.39 -22.26
CA ILE A 136 -7.11 16.66 -22.72
C ILE A 136 -7.52 15.63 -21.67
N LEU A 137 -6.56 14.88 -21.13
CA LEU A 137 -6.80 13.92 -20.03
C LEU A 137 -7.36 14.62 -18.79
N TYR A 138 -6.80 15.78 -18.45
CA TYR A 138 -7.31 16.62 -17.36
C TYR A 138 -8.77 17.00 -17.58
N LYS A 139 -9.11 17.53 -18.78
CA LYS A 139 -10.49 17.94 -19.11
C LYS A 139 -11.46 16.78 -19.09
N ILE A 140 -11.06 15.60 -19.60
CA ILE A 140 -11.88 14.38 -19.54
C ILE A 140 -12.17 14.02 -18.08
N GLY A 141 -11.12 13.95 -17.24
CA GLY A 141 -11.26 13.65 -15.82
C GLY A 141 -12.07 14.68 -15.05
N ASP A 142 -11.85 15.96 -15.31
CA ASP A 142 -12.60 17.04 -14.66
C ASP A 142 -14.08 17.03 -15.07
N THR A 143 -14.36 16.84 -16.36
CA THR A 143 -15.74 16.68 -16.86
C THR A 143 -16.39 15.47 -16.21
N PHE A 144 -15.70 14.33 -16.15
CA PHE A 144 -16.21 13.14 -15.48
C PHE A 144 -16.54 13.42 -14.01
N LEU A 145 -15.61 14.05 -13.28
CA LEU A 145 -15.81 14.37 -11.87
C LEU A 145 -16.95 15.36 -11.62
N SER A 146 -17.24 16.26 -12.57
CA SER A 146 -18.37 17.20 -12.48
C SER A 146 -19.75 16.51 -12.45
N TYR A 147 -19.84 15.27 -12.94
CA TYR A 147 -21.05 14.44 -12.88
C TYR A 147 -21.04 13.42 -11.72
N THR A 148 -20.00 13.41 -10.89
CA THR A 148 -19.89 12.53 -9.73
C THR A 148 -20.13 13.29 -8.42
N PRO A 149 -20.43 12.60 -7.32
CA PRO A 149 -20.46 13.23 -6.00
C PRO A 149 -19.17 14.00 -5.71
N TYR A 150 -19.28 15.12 -4.98
CA TYR A 150 -18.16 15.99 -4.61
C TYR A 150 -16.98 15.22 -3.97
N LEU A 151 -15.75 15.44 -4.44
CA LEU A 151 -14.54 14.89 -3.82
C LEU A 151 -13.99 15.88 -2.78
N PRO A 152 -14.08 15.57 -1.47
CA PRO A 152 -13.49 16.44 -0.44
C PRO A 152 -11.97 16.49 -0.58
N GLY A 153 -11.38 17.68 -0.48
CA GLY A 153 -9.93 17.86 -0.54
C GLY A 153 -9.32 17.68 -1.94
N ARG A 154 -10.14 17.71 -3.00
CA ARG A 154 -9.65 17.67 -4.38
C ARG A 154 -8.79 18.91 -4.69
N SER A 155 -7.53 18.70 -5.05
CA SER A 155 -6.68 19.75 -5.61
C SER A 155 -7.20 20.24 -6.97
N ALA A 156 -7.04 21.54 -7.26
CA ALA A 156 -7.33 22.12 -8.57
C ALA A 156 -6.49 21.48 -9.70
N THR A 157 -5.36 20.84 -9.38
CA THR A 157 -4.50 20.16 -10.35
C THR A 157 -4.92 18.72 -10.65
N PHE A 158 -5.81 18.16 -9.84
CA PHE A 158 -6.18 16.74 -9.84
C PHE A 158 -7.39 16.45 -10.72
N SER A 159 -7.32 15.38 -11.50
CA SER A 159 -8.42 14.81 -12.28
C SER A 159 -8.34 13.29 -12.29
N ASN A 160 -9.49 12.61 -12.28
CA ASN A 160 -9.57 11.15 -12.34
C ASN A 160 -10.84 10.74 -13.08
N PHE A 161 -10.75 9.70 -13.90
CA PHE A 161 -11.91 9.10 -14.57
C PHE A 161 -11.90 7.57 -14.41
N PHE A 162 -11.97 7.14 -13.15
CA PHE A 162 -11.88 5.75 -12.67
C PHE A 162 -10.52 5.08 -12.84
N PHE A 163 -10.14 4.80 -14.08
CA PHE A 163 -8.99 3.94 -14.39
C PHE A 163 -7.71 4.71 -14.70
N PHE A 164 -7.78 6.04 -14.71
CA PHE A 164 -6.62 6.90 -14.89
C PHE A 164 -6.77 8.21 -14.10
N THR A 165 -5.68 8.59 -13.45
CA THR A 165 -5.51 9.85 -12.74
C THR A 165 -4.49 10.70 -13.46
N TYR A 166 -4.84 11.94 -13.75
CA TYR A 166 -3.91 12.95 -14.22
C TYR A 166 -3.85 14.11 -13.23
N ASP A 167 -2.64 14.41 -12.78
CA ASP A 167 -2.36 15.55 -11.90
C ASP A 167 -1.32 16.46 -12.60
N LYS A 168 -1.63 17.76 -12.69
CA LYS A 168 -0.70 18.75 -13.25
C LYS A 168 0.59 18.89 -12.45
N LEU A 169 0.64 18.43 -11.20
CA LEU A 169 1.88 18.34 -10.40
C LEU A 169 2.76 17.15 -10.82
N HIS A 170 2.23 16.22 -11.61
CA HIS A 170 2.87 14.95 -11.97
C HIS A 170 2.84 14.71 -13.49
N VAL A 171 3.07 15.77 -14.28
CA VAL A 171 2.97 15.73 -15.76
C VAL A 171 3.85 14.67 -16.42
N TYR A 172 4.97 14.29 -15.80
CA TYR A 172 5.90 13.29 -16.33
C TYR A 172 5.87 11.95 -15.60
N ARG A 173 4.84 11.70 -14.78
CA ARG A 173 4.73 10.49 -13.97
C ARG A 173 3.38 9.83 -14.21
N ASN A 174 3.39 8.50 -14.21
CA ASN A 174 2.18 7.71 -14.38
C ASN A 174 1.53 7.42 -13.02
N SER A 175 0.34 7.96 -12.79
CA SER A 175 -0.49 7.67 -11.60
C SER A 175 -1.43 6.48 -11.80
N GLY A 176 -1.56 5.96 -13.02
CA GLY A 176 -2.50 4.87 -13.32
C GLY A 176 -3.87 5.14 -12.72
N PHE A 177 -4.50 4.12 -12.12
CA PHE A 177 -5.79 4.26 -11.45
C PHE A 177 -5.70 4.80 -10.01
N ALA A 178 -4.50 5.02 -9.46
CA ALA A 178 -4.31 5.47 -8.08
C ALA A 178 -4.25 7.00 -7.99
N TRP A 179 -4.30 7.52 -6.76
CA TRP A 179 -4.34 8.97 -6.53
C TRP A 179 -3.01 9.65 -6.91
N GLU A 180 -1.89 8.93 -6.86
CA GLU A 180 -0.57 9.45 -7.22
C GLU A 180 0.36 8.34 -7.74
N PRO A 181 1.51 8.69 -8.35
CA PRO A 181 2.42 7.71 -8.92
C PRO A 181 3.05 6.77 -7.89
N GLY A 182 3.36 7.26 -6.69
CA GLY A 182 3.93 6.44 -5.61
C GLY A 182 2.97 5.33 -5.19
N ALA A 183 1.72 5.70 -4.93
CA ALA A 183 0.63 4.78 -4.66
C ALA A 183 0.41 3.75 -5.76
N TYR A 184 0.38 4.17 -7.03
CA TYR A 184 0.23 3.24 -8.15
C TYR A 184 1.37 2.21 -8.19
N GLY A 185 2.60 2.68 -7.94
CA GLY A 185 3.78 1.82 -7.80
C GLY A 185 3.59 0.73 -6.73
N CYS A 186 2.96 1.05 -5.59
CA CYS A 186 2.62 0.06 -4.58
C CYS A 186 1.69 -1.05 -5.11
N PHE A 187 0.62 -0.69 -5.82
CA PHE A 187 -0.28 -1.68 -6.44
C PHE A 187 0.44 -2.56 -7.46
N LEU A 188 1.34 -1.98 -8.26
CA LEU A 188 2.10 -2.71 -9.28
C LEU A 188 3.10 -3.69 -8.66
N VAL A 189 3.80 -3.32 -7.58
CA VAL A 189 4.70 -4.22 -6.84
C VAL A 189 3.90 -5.43 -6.32
N VAL A 190 2.77 -5.19 -5.64
CA VAL A 190 1.94 -6.29 -5.10
C VAL A 190 1.35 -7.15 -6.23
N ALA A 191 0.86 -6.53 -7.30
CA ALA A 191 0.32 -7.24 -8.46
C ALA A 191 1.36 -8.10 -9.15
N LEU A 192 2.58 -7.59 -9.32
CA LEU A 192 3.68 -8.33 -9.93
C LEU A 192 4.07 -9.52 -9.06
N PHE A 193 4.17 -9.35 -7.75
CA PHE A 193 4.43 -10.47 -6.85
C PHE A 193 3.33 -11.54 -6.96
N PHE A 194 2.06 -11.14 -6.87
CA PHE A 194 0.92 -12.05 -7.04
C PHE A 194 0.88 -12.70 -8.41
N TYR A 195 1.23 -11.99 -9.48
CA TYR A 195 1.31 -12.57 -10.82
C TYR A 195 2.37 -13.67 -10.88
N LEU A 196 3.57 -13.38 -10.41
CA LEU A 196 4.70 -14.30 -10.47
C LEU A 196 4.44 -15.56 -9.66
N ILE A 197 3.93 -15.46 -8.43
CA ILE A 197 3.64 -16.67 -7.64
C ILE A 197 2.56 -17.56 -8.29
N ASN A 198 1.59 -16.96 -8.98
CA ASN A 198 0.53 -17.69 -9.68
C ASN A 198 0.99 -18.22 -11.06
N ASN A 199 2.10 -17.71 -11.58
CA ASN A 199 2.65 -18.07 -12.88
C ASN A 199 4.01 -18.79 -12.74
N ASN A 200 4.20 -19.54 -11.65
CA ASN A 200 5.43 -20.31 -11.38
C ASN A 200 6.72 -19.50 -11.56
N LEU A 201 6.70 -18.25 -11.09
CA LEU A 201 7.78 -17.28 -11.17
C LEU A 201 8.27 -16.98 -12.60
N LYS A 202 7.48 -17.27 -13.64
CA LYS A 202 7.85 -17.00 -15.04
C LYS A 202 7.75 -15.52 -15.37
N ILE A 203 8.83 -14.98 -15.94
CA ILE A 203 8.89 -13.61 -16.45
C ILE A 203 8.43 -13.65 -17.91
N ASP A 204 7.16 -13.35 -18.12
CA ASP A 204 6.55 -13.25 -19.45
C ASP A 204 6.14 -11.81 -19.79
N LYS A 205 5.38 -11.66 -20.87
CA LYS A 205 4.87 -10.37 -21.33
C LYS A 205 4.14 -9.59 -20.24
N ASN A 206 3.33 -10.23 -19.40
CA ASN A 206 2.54 -9.52 -18.40
C ASN A 206 3.40 -9.07 -17.21
N ALA A 207 4.37 -9.89 -16.80
CA ALA A 207 5.36 -9.49 -15.80
C ALA A 207 6.18 -8.28 -16.29
N ILE A 208 6.55 -8.28 -17.59
CA ILE A 208 7.24 -7.16 -18.23
C ILE A 208 6.35 -5.90 -18.25
N ILE A 209 5.07 -6.02 -18.60
CA ILE A 209 4.14 -4.89 -18.64
C ILE A 209 3.95 -4.25 -17.27
N LEU A 210 3.78 -5.06 -16.21
CA LEU A 210 3.72 -4.55 -14.84
C LEU A 210 5.02 -3.82 -14.45
N SER A 211 6.17 -4.36 -14.85
CA SER A 211 7.48 -3.74 -14.58
C SER A 211 7.64 -2.42 -15.32
N ILE A 212 7.28 -2.34 -16.60
CA ILE A 212 7.31 -1.10 -17.39
C ILE A 212 6.39 -0.05 -16.75
N ALA A 213 5.14 -0.42 -16.44
CA ALA A 213 4.21 0.46 -15.75
C ALA A 213 4.81 0.97 -14.41
N LEU A 214 5.52 0.12 -13.67
CA LEU A 214 6.16 0.51 -12.42
C LEU A 214 7.24 1.55 -12.64
N PHE A 215 8.10 1.38 -13.65
CA PHE A 215 9.13 2.37 -13.96
C PHE A 215 8.55 3.71 -14.43
N THR A 216 7.38 3.71 -15.11
CA THR A 216 6.70 4.97 -15.48
C THR A 216 6.16 5.77 -14.30
N THR A 217 6.10 5.20 -13.10
CA THR A 217 5.71 5.95 -11.88
C THR A 217 6.80 6.91 -11.41
N ILE A 218 8.07 6.65 -11.78
CA ILE A 218 9.25 7.36 -11.27
C ILE A 218 9.18 7.49 -9.73
N SER A 219 8.79 6.40 -9.05
CA SER A 219 8.72 6.35 -7.59
C SER A 219 9.88 5.57 -7.03
N THR A 220 10.77 6.24 -6.29
CA THR A 220 11.95 5.62 -5.70
C THR A 220 11.59 4.48 -4.76
N THR A 221 10.54 4.64 -3.95
CA THR A 221 10.08 3.60 -3.01
C THR A 221 9.47 2.40 -3.71
N ALA A 222 8.73 2.62 -4.81
CA ALA A 222 8.20 1.51 -5.63
C ALA A 222 9.32 0.75 -6.35
N ILE A 223 10.32 1.44 -6.88
CA ILE A 223 11.50 0.83 -7.51
C ILE A 223 12.31 0.03 -6.48
N MET A 224 12.49 0.54 -5.25
CA MET A 224 13.12 -0.22 -4.17
C MET A 224 12.31 -1.47 -3.80
N GLY A 225 10.98 -1.35 -3.67
CA GLY A 225 10.10 -2.50 -3.44
C GLY A 225 10.21 -3.56 -4.54
N PHE A 226 10.26 -3.12 -5.81
CA PHE A 226 10.50 -3.97 -6.97
C PHE A 226 11.86 -4.68 -6.91
N ALA A 227 12.92 -3.99 -6.49
CA ALA A 227 14.24 -4.62 -6.34
C ALA A 227 14.22 -5.79 -5.34
N PHE A 228 13.54 -5.64 -4.19
CA PHE A 228 13.35 -6.74 -3.25
C PHE A 228 12.54 -7.91 -3.84
N LEU A 229 11.53 -7.63 -4.69
CA LEU A 229 10.82 -8.68 -5.41
C LEU A 229 11.73 -9.42 -6.40
N VAL A 230 12.57 -8.69 -7.15
CA VAL A 230 13.55 -9.30 -8.06
C VAL A 230 14.51 -10.21 -7.27
N PHE A 231 14.92 -9.81 -6.07
CA PHE A 231 15.71 -10.68 -5.19
C PHE A 231 14.98 -11.95 -4.76
N ILE A 232 13.68 -11.86 -4.44
CA ILE A 232 12.86 -13.06 -4.17
C ILE A 232 12.90 -14.01 -5.37
N ILE A 233 12.65 -13.50 -6.59
CA ILE A 233 12.63 -14.32 -7.81
C ILE A 233 13.99 -14.96 -8.06
N TYR A 234 15.07 -14.16 -7.99
CA TYR A 234 16.43 -14.61 -8.20
C TYR A 234 16.80 -15.76 -7.24
N ARG A 235 16.49 -15.59 -5.95
CA ARG A 235 16.80 -16.58 -4.92
C ARG A 235 15.90 -17.82 -5.00
N ALA A 236 14.63 -17.65 -5.36
CA ALA A 236 13.69 -18.74 -5.57
C ALA A 236 14.07 -19.64 -6.75
N ARG A 237 14.69 -19.08 -7.80
CA ARG A 237 15.27 -19.80 -8.94
C ARG A 237 16.67 -20.36 -8.68
N GLY A 238 17.06 -20.56 -7.42
CA GLY A 238 18.33 -21.18 -7.04
C GLY A 238 19.58 -20.29 -7.13
N GLY A 239 19.44 -19.02 -7.54
CA GLY A 239 20.56 -18.09 -7.64
C GLY A 239 21.25 -17.88 -6.29
N LYS A 240 22.58 -17.99 -6.20
CA LYS A 240 23.35 -17.93 -4.94
C LYS A 240 23.91 -16.53 -4.68
N TRP A 241 24.09 -16.18 -3.41
CA TRP A 241 24.89 -15.01 -3.04
C TRP A 241 26.29 -15.13 -3.64
N ASN A 242 26.68 -14.14 -4.44
CA ASN A 242 28.01 -14.06 -5.03
C ASN A 242 28.52 -12.62 -4.95
N TYR A 243 29.83 -12.44 -5.14
CA TYR A 243 30.45 -11.13 -5.07
C TYR A 243 29.88 -10.14 -6.09
N GLY A 244 29.40 -10.61 -7.24
CA GLY A 244 28.76 -9.76 -8.26
C GLY A 244 27.45 -9.13 -7.77
N ILE A 245 26.60 -9.89 -7.08
CA ILE A 245 25.34 -9.40 -6.52
C ILE A 245 25.59 -8.47 -5.35
N ILE A 246 26.52 -8.82 -4.47
CA ILE A 246 26.93 -7.96 -3.36
C ILE A 246 27.47 -6.64 -3.92
N SER A 247 28.32 -6.70 -4.95
CA SER A 247 28.83 -5.53 -5.65
C SER A 247 27.72 -4.73 -6.32
N LEU A 248 26.73 -5.37 -6.94
CA LEU A 248 25.59 -4.69 -7.57
C LEU A 248 24.68 -4.02 -6.54
N ILE A 249 24.45 -4.64 -5.38
CA ILE A 249 23.72 -4.02 -4.26
C ILE A 249 24.49 -2.82 -3.73
N ILE A 250 25.81 -2.94 -3.55
CA ILE A 250 26.67 -1.84 -3.10
C ILE A 250 26.68 -0.73 -4.15
N ILE A 251 26.90 -1.04 -5.43
CA ILE A 251 26.90 -0.06 -6.52
C ILE A 251 25.53 0.60 -6.65
N PHE A 252 24.43 -0.15 -6.56
CA PHE A 252 23.09 0.41 -6.62
C PHE A 252 22.81 1.29 -5.40
N GLY A 253 23.19 0.85 -4.19
CA GLY A 253 23.08 1.64 -2.96
C GLY A 253 23.93 2.91 -3.00
N LEU A 254 25.18 2.84 -3.48
CA LEU A 254 26.05 4.00 -3.66
C LEU A 254 25.52 4.90 -4.77
N SER A 255 25.10 4.37 -5.93
CA SER A 255 24.51 5.15 -7.02
C SER A 255 23.23 5.86 -6.56
N PHE A 256 22.46 5.26 -5.67
CA PHE A 256 21.30 5.87 -5.03
C PHE A 256 21.73 7.05 -4.13
N LEU A 257 22.81 6.92 -3.36
CA LEU A 257 23.35 7.99 -2.52
C LEU A 257 24.02 9.12 -3.32
N TYR A 258 24.66 8.80 -4.45
CA TYR A 258 25.44 9.72 -5.27
C TYR A 258 24.69 10.29 -6.48
N LEU A 259 23.44 9.89 -6.71
CA LEU A 259 22.56 10.57 -7.66
C LEU A 259 22.38 12.02 -7.18
N PRO A 260 22.80 13.04 -7.95
CA PRO A 260 22.78 14.44 -7.51
C PRO A 260 21.40 14.87 -7.00
N PHE A 261 20.33 14.40 -7.66
CA PHE A 261 18.97 14.73 -7.27
C PHE A 261 18.54 14.14 -5.90
N LEU A 262 19.18 13.08 -5.41
CA LEU A 262 18.73 12.33 -4.24
C LEU A 262 19.59 12.61 -3.00
N GLY A 263 20.91 12.70 -3.16
CA GLY A 263 21.82 13.08 -2.08
C GLY A 263 21.54 14.50 -1.59
N ASP A 264 21.41 15.44 -2.53
CA ASP A 264 21.05 16.83 -2.22
C ASP A 264 19.65 16.90 -1.61
N LYS A 265 18.69 16.14 -2.15
CA LYS A 265 17.34 16.05 -1.58
C LYS A 265 17.34 15.50 -0.16
N ILE A 266 18.12 14.46 0.17
CA ILE A 266 18.17 13.91 1.54
C ILE A 266 18.80 14.92 2.49
N LYS A 267 19.90 15.58 2.10
CA LYS A 267 20.58 16.56 2.95
C LYS A 267 19.74 17.82 3.15
N GLU A 268 19.20 18.39 2.08
CA GLU A 268 18.31 19.54 2.12
C GLU A 268 17.04 19.22 2.91
N THR A 269 16.43 18.06 2.66
CA THR A 269 15.26 17.60 3.42
C THR A 269 15.60 17.47 4.90
N TYR A 270 16.69 16.78 5.27
CA TYR A 270 17.04 16.57 6.67
C TYR A 270 17.42 17.87 7.40
N GLU A 271 18.23 18.73 6.77
CA GLU A 271 18.64 20.00 7.37
C GLU A 271 17.48 20.98 7.49
N ASN A 272 16.58 21.05 6.50
CA ASN A 272 15.36 21.85 6.59
C ASN A 272 14.38 21.24 7.60
N ASP A 273 14.17 19.93 7.59
CA ASP A 273 13.24 19.20 8.46
C ASP A 273 13.56 19.39 9.95
N VAL A 274 14.84 19.30 10.32
CA VAL A 274 15.26 19.43 11.72
C VAL A 274 15.28 20.90 12.16
N LYS A 275 15.78 21.81 11.29
CA LYS A 275 15.79 23.25 11.60
C LYS A 275 14.38 23.82 11.77
N VAL A 276 13.45 23.40 10.91
CA VAL A 276 12.05 23.80 11.00
C VAL A 276 11.47 23.38 12.35
N LEU A 277 11.60 22.12 12.75
CA LEU A 277 11.00 21.63 14.00
C LEU A 277 11.57 22.29 15.27
N ASP A 278 12.78 22.85 15.23
CA ASP A 278 13.45 23.45 16.38
C ASP A 278 13.24 24.99 16.47
N ASP A 279 12.64 25.64 15.45
CA ASP A 279 12.36 27.09 15.42
C ASP A 279 10.85 27.39 15.50
N TRP A 280 10.35 27.60 16.73
CA TRP A 280 8.93 27.82 17.03
C TRP A 280 8.35 29.08 16.38
N GLU A 281 9.08 30.21 16.42
CA GLU A 281 8.56 31.49 15.93
C GLU A 281 8.39 31.48 14.40
N ALA A 282 9.28 30.77 13.69
CA ALA A 282 9.15 30.58 12.25
C ALA A 282 7.95 29.70 11.88
N ILE A 283 7.70 28.62 12.64
CA ILE A 283 6.60 27.69 12.38
C ILE A 283 5.23 28.33 12.62
N ASP A 284 5.06 29.14 13.67
CA ASP A 284 3.74 29.65 14.06
C ASP A 284 3.13 30.53 12.95
N TRP A 285 3.94 31.43 12.37
CA TRP A 285 3.51 32.26 11.24
C TRP A 285 3.19 31.43 9.99
N ASP A 286 4.03 30.45 9.67
CA ASP A 286 3.79 29.57 8.53
C ASP A 286 2.53 28.71 8.72
N LEU A 287 2.31 28.15 9.92
CA LEU A 287 1.13 27.36 10.25
C LEU A 287 -0.15 28.15 10.03
N ASP A 288 -0.19 29.39 10.51
CA ASP A 288 -1.34 30.27 10.32
C ASP A 288 -1.49 30.69 8.85
N TYR A 289 -0.39 30.96 8.14
CA TYR A 289 -0.42 31.23 6.71
C TYR A 289 -1.04 30.06 5.93
N TYR A 290 -0.54 28.83 6.12
CA TYR A 290 -1.08 27.65 5.42
C TYR A 290 -2.54 27.43 5.78
N TYR A 291 -2.89 27.49 7.07
CA TYR A 291 -4.25 27.25 7.53
C TYR A 291 -5.25 28.29 7.00
N LEU A 292 -4.91 29.58 7.02
CA LEU A 292 -5.74 30.65 6.47
C LEU A 292 -5.93 30.53 4.96
N ASN A 293 -4.98 29.91 4.25
CA ASN A 293 -5.06 29.62 2.83
C ASN A 293 -5.64 28.21 2.53
N GLY A 294 -6.20 27.53 3.53
CA GLY A 294 -6.84 26.22 3.38
C GLY A 294 -5.88 25.05 3.14
N GLY A 295 -4.60 25.22 3.48
CA GLY A 295 -3.54 24.22 3.36
C GLY A 295 -3.06 23.69 4.71
N GLU A 296 -2.12 22.75 4.62
CA GLU A 296 -1.43 22.12 5.75
C GLU A 296 0.06 22.45 5.67
N PHE A 297 0.72 22.61 6.82
CA PHE A 297 2.15 22.83 6.87
C PHE A 297 2.89 21.57 6.41
N PRO A 298 3.70 21.63 5.34
CA PRO A 298 4.29 20.44 4.75
C PRO A 298 5.44 19.90 5.61
N LEU A 299 5.31 18.67 6.09
CA LEU A 299 6.42 17.93 6.70
C LEU A 299 6.89 16.82 5.77
N ASN A 300 8.18 16.80 5.46
CA ASN A 300 8.76 15.67 4.72
C ASN A 300 8.79 14.41 5.60
N ARG A 301 9.20 13.28 5.01
CA ARG A 301 9.07 11.95 5.62
C ARG A 301 9.87 11.78 6.90
N PHE A 302 11.04 12.42 7.00
CA PHE A 302 11.87 12.36 8.20
C PHE A 302 11.35 13.32 9.28
N ALA A 303 11.05 14.58 8.93
CA ALA A 303 10.35 15.51 9.83
C ALA A 303 9.07 14.91 10.41
N SER A 304 8.22 14.32 9.57
CA SER A 304 6.98 13.66 9.99
C SER A 304 7.26 12.56 11.01
N ALA A 305 8.31 11.76 10.78
CA ALA A 305 8.67 10.68 11.70
C ALA A 305 9.17 11.20 13.05
N ILE A 306 10.07 12.19 13.02
CA ILE A 306 10.62 12.82 14.23
C ILE A 306 9.52 13.54 15.02
N PHE A 307 8.66 14.29 14.33
CA PHE A 307 7.54 15.01 14.91
C PHE A 307 6.60 14.06 15.67
N LEU A 308 6.13 13.00 15.02
CA LEU A 308 5.24 12.02 15.65
C LEU A 308 5.94 11.27 16.79
N HIS A 309 7.24 10.99 16.66
CA HIS A 309 8.01 10.35 17.71
C HIS A 309 8.14 11.22 18.96
N ARG A 310 8.52 12.49 18.79
CA ARG A 310 8.60 13.48 19.88
C ARG A 310 7.23 13.75 20.51
N HIS A 311 6.15 13.70 19.73
CA HIS A 311 4.82 14.00 20.24
C HIS A 311 4.20 12.85 21.06
N PHE A 312 4.32 11.61 20.58
CA PHE A 312 3.64 10.46 21.18
C PHE A 312 4.53 9.61 22.09
N GLU A 313 5.85 9.64 21.92
CA GLU A 313 6.82 8.94 22.79
C GLU A 313 6.39 7.49 23.12
N ASN A 314 6.16 7.18 24.40
CA ASN A 314 5.76 5.86 24.87
C ASN A 314 4.38 5.43 24.37
N GLN A 315 3.50 6.36 23.99
CA GLN A 315 2.18 6.05 23.41
C GLN A 315 2.33 5.18 22.15
N LEU A 316 3.46 5.29 21.45
CA LEU A 316 3.77 4.51 20.25
C LEU A 316 3.98 3.01 20.49
N ILE A 317 4.12 2.54 21.74
CA ILE A 317 4.20 1.09 22.00
C ILE A 317 2.90 0.41 21.58
N PHE A 318 1.77 0.97 22.03
CA PHE A 318 0.43 0.51 21.71
C PHE A 318 -0.27 1.38 20.66
N GLY A 319 0.36 2.44 20.17
CA GLY A 319 -0.26 3.40 19.26
C GLY A 319 -1.31 4.25 19.95
N VAL A 320 -2.02 5.07 19.18
CA VAL A 320 -2.89 6.15 19.67
C VAL A 320 -4.33 5.88 19.25
N SER A 321 -4.66 6.12 17.98
CA SER A 321 -5.95 5.87 17.35
C SER A 321 -5.85 6.16 15.85
N ASN A 322 -6.76 5.61 15.05
CA ASN A 322 -6.90 5.95 13.63
C ASN A 322 -7.15 7.46 13.37
N ALA A 323 -7.75 8.18 14.31
CA ALA A 323 -8.02 9.62 14.21
C ALA A 323 -7.03 10.50 14.99
N TYR A 324 -5.80 10.02 15.25
CA TYR A 324 -4.82 10.75 16.06
C TYR A 324 -4.53 12.18 15.56
N THR A 325 -4.71 12.46 14.26
CA THR A 325 -4.53 13.79 13.67
C THR A 325 -5.46 14.84 14.27
N ASN A 326 -6.59 14.44 14.86
CA ASN A 326 -7.54 15.34 15.52
C ASN A 326 -7.11 15.69 16.96
N LEU A 327 -5.99 15.14 17.44
CA LEU A 327 -5.41 15.53 18.73
C LEU A 327 -4.62 16.83 18.58
N LYS A 328 -4.58 17.62 19.65
CA LYS A 328 -3.70 18.78 19.74
C LYS A 328 -2.26 18.32 19.97
N SER A 329 -1.35 18.92 19.22
CA SER A 329 0.08 18.76 19.41
C SER A 329 0.49 19.26 20.80
N LYS A 330 1.20 18.44 21.58
CA LYS A 330 1.84 18.84 22.84
C LYS A 330 3.00 19.81 22.59
N ILE A 331 3.56 19.76 21.38
CA ILE A 331 4.69 20.58 20.95
C ILE A 331 4.18 21.94 20.50
N TYR A 332 3.14 21.98 19.67
CA TYR A 332 2.70 23.20 19.00
C TYR A 332 1.32 23.74 19.43
N GLY A 333 0.58 23.06 20.32
CA GLY A 333 -0.73 23.50 20.80
C GLY A 333 -1.89 23.47 19.77
N VAL A 334 -1.59 23.26 18.49
CA VAL A 334 -2.55 23.15 17.37
C VAL A 334 -2.87 21.70 17.04
N GLU A 335 -3.98 21.45 16.33
CA GLU A 335 -4.30 20.10 15.86
C GLU A 335 -3.21 19.54 14.94
N ILE A 336 -2.91 18.24 15.09
CA ILE A 336 -1.91 17.54 14.28
C ILE A 336 -2.30 17.52 12.79
N SER A 337 -3.60 17.59 12.49
CA SER A 337 -4.17 17.74 11.15
C SER A 337 -3.67 18.98 10.41
N ARG A 338 -3.11 19.99 11.09
CA ARG A 338 -2.48 21.14 10.44
C ARG A 338 -1.15 20.80 9.78
N PHE A 339 -0.58 19.62 10.04
CA PHE A 339 0.66 19.16 9.44
C PHE A 339 0.37 18.09 8.39
N ASN A 340 0.93 18.26 7.18
CA ASN A 340 0.87 17.23 6.15
C ASN A 340 1.94 16.17 6.43
N LEU A 341 1.51 15.04 6.98
CA LEU A 341 2.37 13.92 7.39
C LEU A 341 2.59 12.94 6.23
N SER A 342 3.83 12.83 5.78
CA SER A 342 4.17 12.07 4.56
C SER A 342 4.83 10.70 4.80
N ASN A 343 5.01 10.27 6.05
CA ASN A 343 5.64 8.98 6.40
C ASN A 343 4.61 7.91 6.77
N GLY A 344 4.36 6.97 5.87
CA GLY A 344 3.36 5.92 6.06
C GLY A 344 3.68 4.88 7.14
N ILE A 345 4.97 4.58 7.38
CA ILE A 345 5.38 3.69 8.48
C ILE A 345 5.04 4.34 9.81
N MET A 346 5.48 5.60 9.99
CA MET A 346 5.25 6.30 11.25
C MET A 346 3.78 6.61 11.48
N ASP A 347 3.03 6.92 10.43
CA ASP A 347 1.58 7.03 10.48
C ASP A 347 0.94 5.74 11.01
N PHE A 348 1.35 4.57 10.51
CA PHE A 348 0.85 3.28 10.99
C PHE A 348 1.27 2.97 12.43
N ILE A 349 2.54 3.22 12.80
CA ILE A 349 3.02 3.09 14.18
C ILE A 349 2.24 4.03 15.11
N THR A 350 1.90 5.23 14.67
CA THR A 350 1.12 6.15 15.48
C THR A 350 -0.30 5.64 15.69
N LYS A 351 -0.93 5.03 14.68
CA LYS A 351 -2.28 4.47 14.78
C LYS A 351 -2.33 3.17 15.62
N PHE A 352 -1.41 2.24 15.38
CA PHE A 352 -1.45 0.86 15.90
C PHE A 352 -0.20 0.42 16.67
N GLY A 353 0.69 1.35 16.96
CA GLY A 353 1.89 1.09 17.74
C GLY A 353 2.92 0.20 17.07
N TYR A 354 4.04 0.03 17.76
CA TYR A 354 5.03 -0.97 17.41
C TYR A 354 4.44 -2.38 17.44
N LEU A 355 3.55 -2.69 18.39
CA LEU A 355 2.91 -4.00 18.47
C LEU A 355 2.04 -4.32 17.25
N GLY A 356 1.16 -3.40 16.84
CA GLY A 356 0.35 -3.59 15.63
C GLY A 356 1.22 -3.64 14.37
N THR A 357 2.29 -2.84 14.31
CA THR A 357 3.25 -2.86 13.21
C THR A 357 3.95 -4.22 13.11
N ILE A 358 4.52 -4.72 14.21
CA ILE A 358 5.17 -6.04 14.26
C ILE A 358 4.18 -7.14 13.87
N PHE A 359 2.94 -7.07 14.34
CA PHE A 359 1.90 -8.03 13.96
C PHE A 359 1.57 -7.99 12.46
N LEU A 360 1.45 -6.81 11.86
CA LEU A 360 1.24 -6.67 10.41
C LEU A 360 2.44 -7.18 9.61
N LEU A 361 3.67 -6.83 10.00
CA LEU A 361 4.89 -7.32 9.35
C LEU A 361 5.04 -8.84 9.47
N PHE A 362 4.66 -9.40 10.62
CA PHE A 362 4.59 -10.86 10.80
C PHE A 362 3.61 -11.48 9.81
N LYS A 363 2.44 -10.87 9.58
CA LYS A 363 1.47 -11.33 8.57
C LYS A 363 2.00 -11.21 7.15
N PHE A 364 2.72 -10.13 6.83
CA PHE A 364 3.44 -10.02 5.56
C PHE A 364 4.45 -11.15 5.39
N GLY A 365 5.29 -11.43 6.40
CA GLY A 365 6.29 -12.50 6.33
C GLY A 365 5.67 -13.91 6.28
N GLN A 366 4.55 -14.13 6.96
CA GLN A 366 3.86 -15.42 6.96
C GLN A 366 3.40 -15.84 5.56
N PHE A 367 3.04 -14.88 4.70
CA PHE A 367 2.54 -15.16 3.35
C PHE A 367 3.56 -15.84 2.43
N PRO A 368 4.73 -15.25 2.10
CA PRO A 368 5.78 -15.90 1.31
C PRO A 368 6.38 -17.10 2.03
N TYR A 369 6.45 -17.11 3.38
CA TYR A 369 6.90 -18.31 4.11
C TYR A 369 6.04 -19.53 3.77
N LYS A 370 4.71 -19.37 3.73
CA LYS A 370 3.82 -20.46 3.36
C LYS A 370 4.02 -20.92 1.91
N ILE A 371 4.29 -19.99 0.99
CA ILE A 371 4.50 -20.28 -0.44
C ILE A 371 5.81 -21.04 -0.68
N PHE A 372 6.88 -20.60 -0.05
CA PHE A 372 8.23 -21.03 -0.42
C PHE A 372 8.99 -21.78 0.67
N GLY A 373 8.44 -21.86 1.89
CA GLY A 373 9.04 -22.56 3.03
C GLY A 373 10.29 -21.92 3.62
N ARG A 374 10.67 -20.69 3.22
CA ARG A 374 11.92 -20.03 3.67
C ARG A 374 11.70 -18.65 4.28
N VAL A 375 12.36 -18.42 5.42
CA VAL A 375 12.33 -17.14 6.15
C VAL A 375 12.99 -16.02 5.35
N GLU A 376 14.01 -16.34 4.54
CA GLU A 376 14.70 -15.36 3.67
C GLU A 376 13.71 -14.57 2.78
N TYR A 377 12.78 -15.26 2.10
CA TYR A 377 11.79 -14.60 1.25
C TYR A 377 10.77 -13.77 2.06
N SER A 378 10.54 -14.16 3.31
CA SER A 378 9.70 -13.42 4.24
C SER A 378 10.32 -12.08 4.60
N LEU A 379 11.63 -12.07 4.85
CA LEU A 379 12.38 -10.85 5.13
C LEU A 379 12.39 -9.92 3.92
N TYR A 380 12.67 -10.42 2.71
CA TYR A 380 12.63 -9.58 1.50
C TYR A 380 11.27 -8.95 1.26
N PHE A 381 10.20 -9.72 1.48
CA PHE A 381 8.84 -9.22 1.32
C PHE A 381 8.49 -8.15 2.37
N ILE A 382 8.91 -8.36 3.62
CA ILE A 382 8.80 -7.34 4.69
C ILE A 382 9.57 -6.07 4.30
N PHE A 383 10.81 -6.19 3.82
CA PHE A 383 11.60 -5.03 3.39
C PHE A 383 10.99 -4.31 2.19
N ALA A 384 10.39 -5.03 1.24
CA ALA A 384 9.64 -4.44 0.14
C ALA A 384 8.49 -3.57 0.68
N PHE A 385 7.69 -4.10 1.61
CA PHE A 385 6.58 -3.35 2.22
C PHE A 385 7.06 -2.18 3.08
N LEU A 386 8.17 -2.31 3.81
CA LEU A 386 8.77 -1.18 4.53
C LEU A 386 9.21 -0.07 3.58
N CYS A 387 9.82 -0.40 2.44
CA CYS A 387 10.18 0.61 1.43
C CYS A 387 8.94 1.31 0.88
N LEU A 388 7.89 0.56 0.54
CA LEU A 388 6.62 1.13 0.08
C LEU A 388 5.98 2.02 1.16
N GLY A 389 5.91 1.53 2.40
CA GLY A 389 5.33 2.23 3.55
C GLY A 389 6.09 3.49 3.95
N PHE A 390 7.40 3.54 3.71
CA PHE A 390 8.16 4.76 3.93
C PHE A 390 7.70 5.88 2.98
N GLY A 391 7.33 5.50 1.75
CA GLY A 391 6.91 6.42 0.72
C GLY A 391 5.47 6.88 0.84
N GLU A 392 4.59 5.95 1.20
CA GLU A 392 3.14 6.03 1.09
C GLU A 392 2.46 5.42 2.32
N PRO A 393 1.28 5.91 2.75
CA PRO A 393 0.50 5.31 3.84
C PRO A 393 -0.18 3.99 3.42
N ILE A 394 0.57 3.08 2.80
CA ILE A 394 0.05 1.83 2.23
C ILE A 394 -0.47 0.87 3.30
N PHE A 395 0.10 0.87 4.51
CA PHE A 395 -0.23 -0.11 5.56
C PHE A 395 -1.67 0.00 6.09
N VAL A 396 -2.30 1.17 5.95
CA VAL A 396 -3.72 1.36 6.31
C VAL A 396 -4.68 1.08 5.14
N LEU A 397 -4.16 0.88 3.93
CA LEU A 397 -4.99 0.62 2.76
C LEU A 397 -5.47 -0.83 2.75
N PRO A 398 -6.65 -1.10 2.17
CA PRO A 398 -7.12 -2.47 2.06
C PRO A 398 -6.14 -3.39 1.31
N LEU A 399 -5.39 -2.84 0.35
CA LEU A 399 -4.30 -3.52 -0.36
C LEU A 399 -3.31 -4.23 0.58
N SER A 400 -2.92 -3.59 1.68
CA SER A 400 -2.02 -4.18 2.68
C SER A 400 -2.77 -5.03 3.69
N LEU A 401 -4.01 -4.68 4.01
CA LEU A 401 -4.78 -5.38 5.04
C LEU A 401 -5.28 -6.76 4.57
N ILE A 402 -5.31 -7.07 3.27
CA ILE A 402 -5.59 -8.44 2.80
C ILE A 402 -4.64 -9.48 3.41
N PHE A 403 -3.39 -9.11 3.69
CA PHE A 403 -2.38 -10.01 4.25
C PHE A 403 -2.68 -10.44 5.69
N LEU A 404 -3.56 -9.73 6.41
CA LEU A 404 -4.08 -10.20 7.70
C LEU A 404 -4.79 -11.56 7.55
N PHE A 405 -5.42 -11.80 6.40
CA PHE A 405 -6.31 -12.92 6.15
C PHE A 405 -5.80 -13.91 5.11
N LEU A 406 -5.07 -13.46 4.08
CA LEU A 406 -4.54 -14.34 3.02
C LEU A 406 -3.79 -15.58 3.57
N PRO A 407 -2.88 -15.47 4.57
CA PRO A 407 -2.21 -16.64 5.12
C PRO A 407 -3.15 -17.56 5.90
N SER A 408 -4.19 -17.01 6.54
CA SER A 408 -5.05 -17.76 7.48
C SER A 408 -6.16 -18.56 6.80
N LEU A 409 -6.58 -18.16 5.60
CA LEU A 409 -7.72 -18.74 4.91
C LEU A 409 -7.36 -19.95 4.02
N ASN A 410 -6.13 -20.47 4.08
CA ASN A 410 -5.63 -21.58 3.24
C ASN A 410 -5.98 -21.36 1.75
N LEU A 411 -5.72 -20.15 1.24
CA LEU A 411 -6.10 -19.73 -0.12
C LEU A 411 -5.11 -20.18 -1.20
N LEU A 412 -4.15 -21.03 -0.87
CA LEU A 412 -3.08 -21.42 -1.78
C LEU A 412 -2.98 -22.96 -1.77
N ASP A 413 -3.23 -23.57 -2.92
CA ASP A 413 -2.85 -24.97 -3.16
C ASP A 413 -1.33 -25.02 -3.40
N PHE A 414 -0.59 -25.37 -2.34
CA PHE A 414 0.89 -25.37 -2.34
C PHE A 414 1.54 -26.45 -3.21
N ASN A 415 0.75 -27.35 -3.81
CA ASN A 415 1.28 -28.49 -4.55
C ASN A 415 1.91 -28.10 -5.90
N LEU A 416 1.50 -26.98 -6.52
CA LEU A 416 1.99 -26.61 -7.86
C LEU A 416 3.40 -25.97 -7.86
N VAL A 417 3.77 -25.26 -6.80
CA VAL A 417 5.05 -24.52 -6.75
C VAL A 417 6.20 -25.46 -6.39
N ASN A 418 6.00 -26.38 -5.44
CA ASN A 418 7.04 -27.33 -5.04
C ASN A 418 7.42 -28.31 -6.16
N ASP A 419 6.45 -28.79 -6.94
CA ASP A 419 6.70 -29.73 -8.04
C ASP A 419 7.46 -29.07 -9.20
N SER A 420 7.20 -27.78 -9.47
CA SER A 420 7.90 -27.02 -10.51
C SER A 420 9.35 -26.67 -10.15
N ILE A 421 9.61 -26.33 -8.88
CA ILE A 421 10.95 -25.98 -8.38
C ILE A 421 11.83 -27.24 -8.29
N THR A 422 11.25 -28.39 -7.90
CA THR A 422 11.98 -29.66 -7.88
C THR A 422 12.30 -30.13 -9.30
N ALA A 423 11.34 -30.09 -10.23
CA ALA A 423 11.55 -30.46 -11.62
C ALA A 423 12.64 -29.62 -12.33
N GLU A 424 12.63 -28.28 -12.22
CA GLU A 424 13.70 -27.45 -12.81
C GLU A 424 15.07 -27.71 -12.17
N SER A 425 15.11 -28.05 -10.87
CA SER A 425 16.37 -28.33 -10.18
C SER A 425 16.99 -29.70 -10.52
N ASP A 426 16.16 -30.66 -10.91
CA ASP A 426 16.61 -31.99 -11.33
C ASP A 426 17.03 -31.98 -12.80
N GLU A 427 16.35 -31.21 -13.66
CA GLU A 427 16.71 -31.01 -15.07
C GLU A 427 18.03 -30.20 -15.22
N GLU A 428 18.30 -29.24 -14.33
CA GLU A 428 19.59 -28.54 -14.26
C GLU A 428 20.74 -29.41 -13.74
N LYS A 429 20.46 -30.44 -12.94
CA LYS A 429 21.47 -31.40 -12.50
C LYS A 429 21.80 -32.40 -13.60
N GLU A 430 20.79 -32.92 -14.28
CA GLU A 430 20.95 -33.89 -15.36
C GLU A 430 21.74 -33.28 -16.54
N ASN A 431 21.51 -32.01 -16.86
CA ASN A 431 22.28 -31.28 -17.89
C ASN A 431 23.70 -30.85 -17.47
N ARG A 432 24.09 -31.02 -16.20
CA ARG A 432 25.47 -30.79 -15.72
C ARG A 432 26.27 -32.09 -15.58
N GLU A 433 25.60 -33.23 -15.64
CA GLU A 433 26.22 -34.56 -15.59
C GLU A 433 26.37 -35.22 -16.97
N LEU A 434 25.85 -34.57 -18.02
CA LEU A 434 26.12 -34.83 -19.45
C LEU A 434 27.15 -33.84 -19.99
#